data_AF-A0A2E5PAR6-F1
#
_entry.id   AF-A0A2E5PAR6-F1
#
_cell.length_a   1.000
_cell.length_b   1.000
_cell.length_c   1.000
_cell.angle_alpha   90.00
_cell.angle_beta   90.00
_cell.angle_gamma   90.00
#
_symmetry.space_group_name_H-M   'P 1'
#
loop_
_entity.id
_entity.type
_entity.pdbx_description
1 polymer ?
#
loop_
_entity_poly.entity_id
_entity_poly.type
_entity_poly.pdbx_seq_one_letter_code
_entity_poly.pdbx_strand_id
1 'polypeptide(L)'
;MENELVTAMEIGAGAVAHSLSPWELFLQADIIVKAVIILLIVCSFWSWAIIFEKVTKFRRISRQATVFENDFWSGGSLQQLYDGIQNQSAHPMSRLFSSAMQEWQRFSEGGNQRLEVSRLEGLQRRIAHAMDVTLDRELDQMQKYLGFLATVGSTAPFVGLFGTVWGIMNSFQSIAASKDTSLAVVAPGIAEALFATALGLVAAIPSVVAYNKLSSDLDRYSGRLESFGTEFRSLMSRQLEERIT
;
A
#
# COMPACT_ATOMS: atom_id res chain seq x y z
N MET A 1 -36.67 -5.70 57.08
CA MET A 1 -36.07 -6.86 56.40
C MET A 1 -35.98 -6.66 54.88
N GLU A 2 -36.96 -6.05 54.22
CA GLU A 2 -36.88 -5.71 52.78
C GLU A 2 -35.84 -4.62 52.47
N ASN A 3 -35.68 -3.58 53.31
CA ASN A 3 -34.67 -2.54 53.05
C ASN A 3 -33.22 -3.05 53.12
N GLU A 4 -32.90 -4.03 53.97
CA GLU A 4 -31.53 -4.60 54.00
C GLU A 4 -31.25 -5.47 52.78
N LEU A 5 -32.27 -6.12 52.20
CA LEU A 5 -32.14 -6.88 50.95
C LEU A 5 -31.96 -5.95 49.74
N VAL A 6 -32.63 -4.79 49.72
CA VAL A 6 -32.45 -3.76 48.68
C VAL A 6 -31.06 -3.12 48.80
N THR A 7 -30.59 -2.80 50.00
CA THR A 7 -29.24 -2.27 50.21
C THR A 7 -28.16 -3.31 49.90
N ALA A 8 -28.38 -4.60 50.20
CA ALA A 8 -27.48 -5.68 49.77
C ALA A 8 -27.47 -5.89 48.25
N MET A 9 -28.61 -5.71 47.57
CA MET A 9 -28.70 -5.71 46.11
C MET A 9 -28.01 -4.48 45.48
N GLU A 10 -28.12 -3.29 46.07
CA GLU A 10 -27.44 -2.07 45.60
C GLU A 10 -25.92 -2.16 45.83
N ILE A 11 -25.47 -2.72 46.95
CA ILE A 11 -24.04 -2.94 47.21
C ILE A 11 -23.46 -4.04 46.29
N GLY A 12 -24.27 -5.05 45.93
CA GLY A 12 -23.90 -6.08 44.94
C GLY A 12 -23.85 -5.55 43.49
N ALA A 13 -24.69 -4.58 43.14
CA ALA A 13 -24.71 -3.94 41.82
C ALA A 13 -23.64 -2.85 41.66
N GLY A 14 -23.22 -2.21 42.76
CA GLY A 14 -22.18 -1.17 42.75
C GLY A 14 -20.73 -1.67 42.75
N ALA A 15 -20.49 -2.94 43.11
CA ALA A 15 -19.13 -3.46 43.32
C ALA A 15 -18.45 -4.11 42.10
N VAL A 16 -19.13 -4.26 40.96
CA VAL A 16 -18.54 -4.85 39.73
C VAL A 16 -18.92 -4.06 38.47
N ALA A 17 -19.01 -2.74 38.59
CA ALA A 17 -18.84 -1.87 37.42
C ALA A 17 -17.34 -1.57 37.26
N HIS A 18 -16.50 -2.60 37.04
CA HIS A 18 -15.22 -2.34 36.41
C HIS A 18 -15.55 -1.86 35.01
N SER A 19 -15.38 -0.57 34.77
CA SER A 19 -15.61 0.03 33.48
C SER A 19 -14.75 -0.72 32.46
N LEU A 20 -15.38 -1.41 31.52
CA LEU A 20 -14.75 -2.04 30.36
C LEU A 20 -14.20 -0.97 29.39
N SER A 21 -13.43 -0.03 29.93
CA SER A 21 -12.72 1.00 29.19
C SER A 21 -11.54 0.33 28.48
N PRO A 22 -11.30 0.60 27.18
CA PRO A 22 -10.13 0.10 26.47
C PRO A 22 -8.81 0.41 27.19
N TRP A 23 -8.77 1.51 27.94
CA TRP A 23 -7.62 1.91 28.75
C TRP A 23 -7.42 1.01 29.98
N GLU A 24 -8.49 0.63 30.67
CA GLU A 24 -8.41 -0.28 31.83
C GLU A 24 -8.01 -1.69 31.39
N LEU A 25 -8.61 -2.19 30.30
CA LEU A 25 -8.23 -3.47 29.69
C LEU A 25 -6.74 -3.48 29.30
N PHE A 26 -6.24 -2.37 28.74
CA PHE A 26 -4.82 -2.29 28.42
C PHE A 26 -3.93 -2.29 29.68
N LEU A 27 -4.32 -1.59 30.75
CA LEU A 27 -3.50 -1.50 31.98
C LEU A 27 -3.44 -2.82 32.75
N GLN A 28 -4.54 -3.57 32.79
CA GLN A 28 -4.65 -4.85 33.49
C GLN A 28 -4.01 -6.02 32.70
N ALA A 29 -3.78 -5.84 31.40
CA ALA A 29 -3.22 -6.88 30.55
C ALA A 29 -1.82 -7.38 30.91
N ASP A 30 -1.62 -8.68 30.64
CA ASP A 30 -0.31 -9.32 30.68
C ASP A 30 0.68 -8.64 29.73
N ILE A 31 1.98 -8.70 30.06
CA ILE A 31 3.02 -8.03 29.27
C ILE A 31 3.05 -8.49 27.81
N ILE A 32 2.73 -9.77 27.54
CA ILE A 32 2.70 -10.30 26.17
C ILE A 32 1.46 -9.79 25.43
N VAL A 33 0.30 -9.74 26.07
CA VAL A 33 -0.93 -9.19 25.46
C VAL A 33 -0.76 -7.70 25.18
N LYS A 34 -0.14 -6.94 26.10
CA LYS A 34 0.23 -5.52 25.88
C LYS A 34 1.12 -5.36 24.66
N ALA A 35 2.16 -6.19 24.52
CA ALA A 35 3.05 -6.15 23.35
C ALA A 35 2.31 -6.43 22.04
N VAL A 36 1.40 -7.41 22.02
CA VAL A 36 0.54 -7.73 20.87
C VAL A 36 -0.34 -6.53 20.50
N ILE A 37 -1.01 -5.92 21.48
CA ILE A 37 -1.88 -4.75 21.28
C ILE A 37 -1.08 -3.57 20.70
N ILE A 38 0.07 -3.23 21.29
CA ILE A 38 0.94 -2.14 20.81
C ILE A 38 1.38 -2.39 19.37
N LEU A 39 1.85 -3.61 19.07
CA LEU A 39 2.27 -3.99 17.72
C LEU A 39 1.13 -3.80 16.71
N LEU A 40 -0.07 -4.29 17.03
CA LEU A 40 -1.24 -4.16 16.15
C LEU A 40 -1.65 -2.71 15.93
N ILE A 41 -1.58 -1.86 16.95
CA ILE A 41 -1.86 -0.42 16.83
C ILE A 41 -0.84 0.26 15.92
N VAL A 42 0.45 -0.01 16.10
CA VAL A 42 1.53 0.54 15.25
C VAL A 42 1.35 0.10 13.80
N CYS A 43 1.11 -1.19 13.57
CA CYS A 43 0.85 -1.72 12.24
C CYS A 43 -0.39 -1.08 11.61
N SER A 44 -1.50 -0.92 12.36
CA SER A 44 -2.71 -0.27 11.88
C SER A 44 -2.46 1.18 11.47
N PHE A 45 -1.78 1.95 12.33
CA PHE A 45 -1.41 3.33 12.04
C PHE A 45 -0.57 3.45 10.77
N TRP A 46 0.45 2.58 10.64
CA TRP A 46 1.32 2.56 9.46
C TRP A 46 0.58 2.14 8.19
N SER A 47 -0.33 1.17 8.27
CA SER A 47 -1.21 0.79 7.17
C SER A 47 -2.03 1.99 6.69
N TRP A 48 -2.71 2.71 7.59
CA TRP A 48 -3.48 3.89 7.22
C TRP A 48 -2.62 4.98 6.58
N ALA A 49 -1.41 5.23 7.09
CA ALA A 49 -0.48 6.19 6.48
C ALA A 49 -0.15 5.82 5.03
N ILE A 50 0.19 4.55 4.76
CA ILE A 50 0.45 4.05 3.40
C ILE A 50 -0.80 4.19 2.52
N ILE A 51 -1.98 3.85 3.03
CA ILE A 51 -3.24 3.91 2.28
C ILE A 51 -3.50 5.34 1.79
N PHE A 52 -3.42 6.33 2.67
CA PHE A 52 -3.67 7.72 2.30
C PHE A 52 -2.62 8.25 1.31
N GLU A 53 -1.34 7.97 1.56
CA GLU A 53 -0.25 8.37 0.65
C GLU A 53 -0.45 7.76 -0.75
N LYS A 54 -0.70 6.46 -0.83
CA LYS A 54 -0.83 5.75 -2.11
C LYS A 54 -2.07 6.14 -2.87
N VAL A 55 -3.23 6.24 -2.21
CA VAL A 55 -4.49 6.63 -2.87
C VAL A 55 -4.39 8.04 -3.47
N THR A 56 -3.79 8.98 -2.74
CA THR A 56 -3.63 10.36 -3.24
C THR A 56 -2.61 10.43 -4.37
N LYS A 57 -1.45 9.75 -4.23
CA LYS A 57 -0.42 9.68 -5.26
C LYS A 57 -0.93 9.04 -6.56
N PHE A 58 -1.66 7.93 -6.46
CA PHE A 58 -2.21 7.22 -7.62
C PHE A 58 -3.21 8.09 -8.39
N ARG A 59 -4.14 8.73 -7.68
CA ARG A 59 -5.11 9.66 -8.28
C ARG A 59 -4.43 10.82 -9.01
N ARG A 60 -3.38 11.39 -8.41
CA ARG A 60 -2.62 12.50 -9.02
C ARG A 60 -1.90 12.04 -10.29
N ILE A 61 -1.16 10.94 -10.21
CA ILE A 61 -0.37 10.42 -11.34
C ILE A 61 -1.29 9.99 -12.50
N SER A 62 -2.40 9.31 -12.22
CA SER A 62 -3.35 8.91 -13.25
C SER A 62 -3.95 10.10 -13.99
N ARG A 63 -4.28 11.18 -13.27
CA ARG A 63 -4.79 12.42 -13.87
C ARG A 63 -3.74 13.10 -14.73
N GLN A 64 -2.50 13.20 -14.25
CA GLN A 64 -1.38 13.79 -14.99
C GLN A 64 -1.08 13.01 -16.27
N ALA A 65 -1.08 11.67 -16.18
CA ALA A 65 -0.92 10.82 -17.35
C ALA A 65 -2.03 11.04 -18.38
N THR A 66 -3.28 11.28 -17.97
CA THR A 66 -4.38 11.56 -18.94
C THR A 66 -4.22 12.87 -19.66
N VAL A 67 -3.76 13.91 -18.96
CA VAL A 67 -3.44 15.18 -19.61
C VAL A 67 -2.30 14.99 -20.62
N PHE A 68 -1.21 14.35 -20.19
CA PHE A 68 -0.06 14.09 -21.04
C PHE A 68 -0.38 13.25 -22.28
N GLU A 69 -1.16 12.18 -22.11
CA GLU A 69 -1.59 11.31 -23.19
C GLU A 69 -2.45 12.07 -24.21
N ASN A 70 -3.38 12.91 -23.76
CA ASN A 70 -4.18 13.77 -24.65
C ASN A 70 -3.29 14.76 -25.44
N ASP A 71 -2.31 15.36 -24.77
CA ASP A 71 -1.37 16.29 -25.41
C ASP A 71 -0.49 15.55 -26.45
N PHE A 72 -0.05 14.33 -26.13
CA PHE A 72 0.70 13.47 -27.05
C PHE A 72 -0.12 13.11 -28.30
N TRP A 73 -1.40 12.73 -28.12
CA TRP A 73 -2.29 12.34 -29.22
C TRP A 73 -2.88 13.53 -30.00
N SER A 74 -2.71 14.76 -29.53
CA SER A 74 -3.17 15.97 -30.23
C SER A 74 -2.46 16.22 -31.56
N GLY A 75 -1.39 15.48 -31.87
CA GLY A 75 -0.61 15.59 -33.11
C GLY A 75 0.43 16.72 -33.11
N GLY A 76 0.73 17.29 -31.94
CA GLY A 76 1.83 18.24 -31.77
C GLY A 76 3.20 17.61 -32.04
N SER A 77 4.24 18.45 -32.20
CA SER A 77 5.59 17.91 -32.43
C SER A 77 6.15 17.25 -31.17
N LEU A 78 6.73 16.06 -31.31
CA LEU A 78 7.35 15.31 -30.20
C LEU A 78 8.43 16.11 -29.47
N GLN A 79 9.18 16.94 -30.22
CA GLN A 79 10.21 17.80 -29.66
C GLN A 79 9.61 18.91 -28.76
N GLN A 80 8.52 19.57 -29.18
CA GLN A 80 7.83 20.56 -28.34
C GLN A 80 7.28 19.93 -27.06
N LEU A 81 6.73 18.72 -27.15
CA LEU A 81 6.26 17.99 -25.97
C LEU A 81 7.42 17.68 -25.02
N TYR A 82 8.57 17.25 -25.54
CA TYR A 82 9.77 17.00 -24.74
C TYR A 82 10.30 18.25 -24.03
N ASP A 83 10.37 19.38 -24.73
CA ASP A 83 10.83 20.64 -24.17
C ASP A 83 9.87 21.16 -23.07
N GLY A 84 8.57 20.92 -23.24
CA GLY A 84 7.55 21.23 -22.23
C GLY A 84 7.66 20.41 -20.95
N ILE A 85 8.13 19.16 -21.03
CA ILE A 85 8.30 18.26 -19.87
C ILE A 85 9.41 18.73 -18.95
N GLN A 86 10.49 19.33 -19.48
CA GLN A 86 11.60 19.81 -18.64
C GLN A 86 11.17 20.86 -17.61
N ASN A 87 10.06 21.55 -17.86
CA ASN A 87 9.51 22.58 -16.99
C ASN A 87 8.37 22.09 -16.07
N GLN A 88 7.90 20.84 -16.21
CA GLN A 88 6.75 20.32 -15.44
C GLN A 88 7.10 19.08 -14.61
N SER A 89 6.36 18.89 -13.51
CA SER A 89 6.52 17.75 -12.59
C SER A 89 6.50 16.40 -13.31
N ALA A 90 7.63 15.69 -13.31
CA ALA A 90 7.80 14.41 -13.98
C ALA A 90 6.96 13.29 -13.35
N HIS A 91 5.96 12.81 -14.09
CA HIS A 91 5.16 11.61 -13.77
C HIS A 91 5.68 10.39 -14.57
N PRO A 92 5.30 9.14 -14.22
CA PRO A 92 5.88 7.94 -14.83
C PRO A 92 5.81 7.92 -16.36
N MET A 93 4.65 8.25 -16.94
CA MET A 93 4.49 8.30 -18.41
C MET A 93 5.36 9.36 -19.08
N SER A 94 5.57 10.54 -18.47
CA SER A 94 6.47 11.56 -19.03
C SER A 94 7.92 11.15 -18.91
N ARG A 95 8.30 10.41 -17.85
CA ARG A 95 9.65 9.83 -17.70
C ARG A 95 9.92 8.78 -18.76
N LEU A 96 8.95 7.89 -19.00
CA LEU A 96 9.02 6.86 -20.05
C LEU A 96 9.19 7.48 -21.45
N PHE A 97 8.44 8.54 -21.74
CA PHE A 97 8.63 9.31 -22.97
C PHE A 97 10.01 9.98 -23.03
N SER A 98 10.44 10.62 -21.94
CA SER A 98 11.72 11.33 -21.89
C SER A 98 12.92 10.40 -22.07
N SER A 99 12.89 9.18 -21.53
CA SER A 99 13.96 8.19 -21.72
C SER A 99 14.11 7.78 -23.18
N ALA A 100 12.98 7.67 -23.87
CA ALA A 100 12.96 7.36 -25.29
C ALA A 100 13.51 8.52 -26.14
N MET A 101 13.06 9.75 -25.83
CA MET A 101 13.47 10.95 -26.56
C MET A 101 14.94 11.31 -26.33
N GLN A 102 15.51 11.01 -25.16
CA GLN A 102 16.94 11.17 -24.90
C GLN A 102 17.80 10.32 -25.84
N GLU A 103 17.41 9.07 -26.07
CA GLU A 103 18.12 8.19 -27.01
C GLU A 103 17.96 8.68 -28.47
N TRP A 104 16.79 9.21 -28.82
CA TRP A 104 16.55 9.83 -30.12
C TRP A 104 17.42 11.07 -30.36
N GLN A 105 17.50 11.99 -29.40
CA GLN A 105 18.31 13.21 -29.49
C GLN A 105 19.80 12.88 -29.63
N ARG A 106 20.30 11.94 -28.81
CA ARG A 106 21.69 11.44 -28.90
C ARG A 106 22.03 10.87 -30.27
N PHE A 107 21.06 10.24 -30.94
CA PHE A 107 21.25 9.75 -32.31
C PHE A 107 21.24 10.89 -33.34
N SER A 108 20.33 11.86 -33.20
CA SER A 108 20.22 12.99 -34.13
C SER A 108 21.43 13.94 -34.06
N GLU A 109 22.06 14.08 -32.90
CA GLU A 109 23.29 14.87 -32.70
C GLU A 109 24.53 14.18 -33.31
N GLY A 110 24.48 12.86 -33.54
CA GLY A 110 25.58 12.04 -34.06
C GLY A 110 26.00 12.27 -35.51
N GLY A 111 25.34 13.18 -36.24
CA GLY A 111 25.79 13.73 -37.53
C GLY A 111 25.74 12.80 -38.75
N ASN A 112 25.02 13.26 -39.80
CA ASN A 112 25.15 13.09 -41.26
C ASN A 112 25.90 11.90 -41.94
N GLN A 113 26.17 10.79 -41.26
CA GLN A 113 26.68 9.57 -41.88
C GLN A 113 25.52 8.70 -42.31
N ARG A 114 25.56 8.23 -43.57
CA ARG A 114 24.57 7.33 -44.21
C ARG A 114 23.85 6.47 -43.17
N LEU A 115 22.52 6.64 -43.14
CA LEU A 115 21.61 5.85 -42.32
C LEU A 115 21.69 4.38 -42.78
N GLU A 116 22.68 3.64 -42.28
CA GLU A 116 22.72 2.20 -42.45
C GLU A 116 21.57 1.59 -41.65
N VAL A 117 20.83 0.68 -42.27
CA VAL A 117 19.71 -0.05 -41.65
C VAL A 117 20.12 -0.64 -40.29
N SER A 118 21.36 -1.13 -40.17
CA SER A 118 21.92 -1.65 -38.92
C SER A 118 21.98 -0.62 -37.77
N ARG A 119 22.28 0.66 -38.06
CA ARG A 119 22.29 1.73 -37.05
C ARG A 119 20.86 2.07 -36.57
N LEU A 120 19.88 1.98 -37.46
CA LEU A 120 18.47 2.24 -37.15
C LEU A 120 17.87 1.13 -36.28
N GLU A 121 18.13 -0.13 -36.62
CA GLU A 121 17.78 -1.27 -35.76
C GLU A 121 18.47 -1.20 -34.39
N GLY A 122 19.71 -0.69 -34.34
CA GLY A 122 20.43 -0.44 -33.10
C GLY A 122 19.76 0.64 -32.24
N LEU A 123 19.31 1.75 -32.86
CA LEU A 123 18.59 2.82 -32.17
C LEU A 123 17.24 2.35 -31.62
N GLN A 124 16.45 1.64 -32.43
CA GLN A 124 15.15 1.11 -31.99
C GLN A 124 15.30 0.21 -30.76
N ARG A 125 16.31 -0.68 -30.77
CA ARG A 125 16.63 -1.54 -29.62
C ARG A 125 17.03 -0.75 -28.38
N ARG A 126 17.84 0.30 -28.54
CA ARG A 126 18.25 1.17 -27.42
C ARG A 126 17.08 1.96 -26.83
N ILE A 127 16.21 2.51 -27.68
CA ILE A 127 14.99 3.21 -27.25
C ILE A 127 14.08 2.25 -26.49
N ALA A 128 13.80 1.07 -27.06
CA ALA A 128 12.98 0.05 -26.42
C ALA A 128 13.55 -0.35 -25.04
N HIS A 129 14.85 -0.64 -24.98
CA HIS A 129 15.51 -1.00 -23.73
C HIS A 129 15.48 0.12 -22.69
N ALA A 130 15.74 1.37 -23.08
CA ALA A 130 15.69 2.53 -22.18
C ALA A 130 14.28 2.74 -21.61
N MET A 131 13.26 2.51 -22.43
CA MET A 131 11.86 2.55 -22.00
C MET A 131 11.52 1.41 -21.04
N ASP A 132 11.90 0.17 -21.36
CA ASP A 132 11.64 -1.00 -20.49
C ASP A 132 12.27 -0.80 -19.10
N VAL A 133 13.54 -0.37 -19.05
CA VAL A 133 14.23 -0.06 -17.79
C VAL A 133 13.54 1.06 -17.00
N THR A 134 12.99 2.06 -17.69
CA THR A 134 12.28 3.16 -17.02
C THR A 134 10.92 2.71 -16.51
N LEU A 135 10.21 1.89 -17.28
CA LEU A 135 8.93 1.30 -16.90
C LEU A 135 9.10 0.45 -15.63
N ASP A 136 10.05 -0.48 -15.61
CA ASP A 136 10.32 -1.34 -14.45
C ASP A 136 10.63 -0.51 -13.19
N ARG A 137 11.49 0.50 -13.32
CA ARG A 137 11.84 1.40 -12.22
C ARG A 137 10.66 2.18 -11.67
N GLU A 138 9.75 2.64 -12.52
CA GLU A 138 8.56 3.37 -12.08
C GLU A 138 7.55 2.43 -11.42
N LEU A 139 7.36 1.22 -11.95
CA LEU A 139 6.51 0.20 -11.34
C LEU A 139 7.02 -0.23 -9.96
N ASP A 140 8.32 -0.48 -9.80
CA ASP A 140 8.93 -0.83 -8.52
C ASP A 140 8.67 0.27 -7.46
N GLN A 141 8.84 1.55 -7.84
CA GLN A 141 8.54 2.68 -6.96
C GLN A 141 7.05 2.75 -6.57
N MET A 142 6.16 2.40 -7.49
CA MET A 142 4.73 2.36 -7.25
C MET A 142 4.31 1.16 -6.39
N GLN A 143 4.99 0.02 -6.50
CA GLN A 143 4.77 -1.18 -5.69
C GLN A 143 5.29 -1.06 -4.25
N LYS A 144 6.26 -0.16 -4.00
CA LYS A 144 6.83 0.04 -2.66
C LYS A 144 5.73 0.17 -1.59
N TYR A 145 5.89 -0.53 -0.47
CA TYR A 145 4.96 -0.58 0.66
C TYR A 145 3.64 -1.36 0.45
N LEU A 146 3.27 -1.77 -0.77
CA LEU A 146 2.11 -2.66 -0.97
C LEU A 146 2.33 -4.02 -0.27
N GLY A 147 3.58 -4.53 -0.30
CA GLY A 147 3.95 -5.74 0.42
C GLY A 147 3.68 -5.65 1.93
N PHE A 148 3.86 -4.47 2.55
CA PHE A 148 3.54 -4.29 3.96
C PHE A 148 2.03 -4.43 4.24
N LEU A 149 1.17 -3.83 3.39
CA LEU A 149 -0.28 -3.98 3.50
C LEU A 149 -0.71 -5.45 3.33
N ALA A 150 -0.07 -6.18 2.40
CA ALA A 150 -0.31 -7.62 2.21
C ALA A 150 0.09 -8.44 3.44
N THR A 151 1.26 -8.16 4.02
CA THR A 151 1.72 -8.83 5.23
C THR A 151 0.80 -8.54 6.41
N VAL A 152 0.53 -7.27 6.73
CA VAL A 152 -0.39 -6.91 7.83
C VAL A 152 -1.78 -7.51 7.61
N GLY A 153 -2.30 -7.45 6.38
CA GLY A 153 -3.60 -8.00 6.04
C GLY A 153 -3.71 -9.51 6.27
N SER A 154 -2.63 -10.26 6.01
CA SER A 154 -2.60 -11.71 6.18
C SER A 154 -2.20 -12.17 7.59
N THR A 155 -1.34 -11.43 8.30
CA THR A 155 -0.77 -11.87 9.58
C THR A 155 -1.44 -11.26 10.81
N ALA A 156 -2.00 -10.04 10.72
CA ALA A 156 -2.59 -9.37 11.88
C ALA A 156 -3.73 -10.15 12.58
N PRO A 157 -4.62 -10.89 11.87
CA PRO A 157 -5.63 -11.71 12.53
C PRO A 157 -5.00 -12.82 13.39
N PHE A 158 -3.92 -13.43 12.91
CA PHE A 158 -3.21 -14.49 13.65
C PHE A 158 -2.44 -13.93 14.84
N VAL A 159 -1.89 -12.72 14.73
CA VAL A 159 -1.27 -12.01 15.87
C VAL A 159 -2.31 -11.69 16.94
N GLY A 160 -3.51 -11.25 16.55
CA GLY A 160 -4.63 -11.05 17.47
C GLY A 160 -5.11 -12.36 18.12
N LEU A 161 -5.22 -13.44 17.33
CA LEU A 161 -5.57 -14.77 17.81
C LEU A 161 -4.53 -15.29 18.82
N PHE A 162 -3.24 -15.08 18.56
CA PHE A 162 -2.18 -15.39 19.52
C PHE A 162 -2.40 -14.65 20.85
N GLY A 163 -2.75 -13.36 20.80
CA GLY A 163 -3.13 -12.59 21.99
C GLY A 163 -4.30 -13.22 22.76
N THR A 164 -5.34 -13.70 22.06
CA THR A 164 -6.45 -14.40 22.73
C THR A 164 -6.03 -15.68 23.42
N VAL A 165 -5.26 -16.53 22.72
CA VAL A 165 -4.81 -17.83 23.24
C VAL A 165 -3.96 -17.61 24.49
N TRP A 166 -3.05 -16.63 24.44
CA TRP A 166 -2.20 -16.29 25.58
C TRP A 166 -3.00 -15.76 26.78
N GLY A 167 -3.91 -14.80 26.55
CA GLY A 167 -4.72 -14.23 27.63
C GLY A 167 -5.64 -15.25 28.30
N ILE A 168 -6.26 -16.14 27.52
CA ILE A 168 -7.08 -17.24 28.03
C ILE A 168 -6.21 -18.22 28.83
N MET A 169 -5.02 -18.59 28.33
CA MET A 169 -4.09 -19.46 29.05
C MET A 169 -3.72 -18.88 30.43
N ASN A 170 -3.35 -17.59 30.48
CA ASN A 170 -3.01 -16.92 31.75
C ASN A 170 -4.21 -16.83 32.70
N SER A 171 -5.42 -16.63 32.17
CA SER A 171 -6.65 -16.63 32.96
C SER A 171 -6.89 -17.99 33.63
N PHE A 172 -6.69 -19.10 32.90
CA PHE A 172 -6.80 -20.46 33.48
C PHE A 172 -5.69 -20.78 34.48
N GLN A 173 -4.46 -20.29 34.27
CA GLN A 173 -3.38 -20.43 35.25
C GLN A 173 -3.72 -19.69 36.56
N SER A 174 -4.36 -18.52 36.48
CA SER A 174 -4.82 -17.76 37.66
C SER A 174 -5.89 -18.53 38.46
N ILE A 175 -6.86 -19.17 37.80
CA ILE A 175 -7.83 -20.06 38.47
C ILE A 175 -7.10 -21.19 39.21
N ALA A 176 -6.15 -21.85 38.54
CA ALA A 176 -5.42 -22.98 39.13
C ALA A 176 -4.59 -22.56 40.36
N ALA A 177 -3.98 -21.39 40.33
CA ALA A 177 -3.17 -20.86 41.42
C ALA A 177 -4.02 -20.34 42.59
N SER A 178 -5.10 -19.61 42.31
CA SER A 178 -5.99 -19.02 43.32
C SER A 178 -6.96 -20.02 43.94
N LYS A 179 -7.24 -21.14 43.24
CA LYS A 179 -8.30 -22.11 43.56
C LYS A 179 -9.70 -21.47 43.62
N ASP A 180 -9.86 -20.28 43.05
CA ASP A 180 -11.14 -19.59 42.94
C ASP A 180 -11.67 -19.74 41.51
N THR A 181 -12.84 -20.36 41.39
CA THR A 181 -13.53 -20.56 40.11
C THR A 181 -14.54 -19.46 39.79
N SER A 182 -14.56 -18.39 40.59
CA SER A 182 -15.43 -17.24 40.34
C SER A 182 -15.12 -16.59 38.99
N LEU A 183 -16.15 -16.39 38.19
CA LEU A 183 -16.05 -15.70 36.90
C LEU A 183 -15.47 -14.29 37.02
N ALA A 184 -15.65 -13.64 38.18
CA ALA A 184 -15.11 -12.30 38.43
C ALA A 184 -13.57 -12.25 38.36
N VAL A 185 -12.88 -13.35 38.70
CA VAL A 185 -11.41 -13.42 38.72
C VAL A 185 -10.82 -13.52 37.31
N VAL A 186 -11.56 -14.11 36.37
CA VAL A 186 -11.07 -14.34 34.99
C VAL A 186 -11.70 -13.46 33.93
N ALA A 187 -12.85 -12.84 34.22
CA ALA A 187 -13.54 -11.99 33.26
C ALA A 187 -12.65 -10.87 32.68
N PRO A 188 -11.78 -10.18 33.45
CA PRO A 188 -10.89 -9.17 32.90
C PRO A 188 -9.89 -9.75 31.89
N GLY A 189 -9.17 -10.82 32.25
CA GLY A 189 -8.16 -11.43 31.40
C GLY A 189 -8.72 -11.97 30.08
N ILE A 190 -9.93 -12.53 30.10
CA ILE A 190 -10.62 -12.98 28.89
C ILE A 190 -11.04 -11.79 28.02
N ALA A 191 -11.56 -10.71 28.61
CA ALA A 191 -11.99 -9.52 27.88
C ALA A 191 -10.82 -8.85 27.14
N GLU A 192 -9.66 -8.74 27.78
CA GLU A 192 -8.43 -8.22 27.16
C GLU A 192 -7.93 -9.10 26.01
N ALA A 193 -7.98 -10.42 26.21
CA ALA A 193 -7.61 -11.38 25.18
C ALA A 193 -8.47 -11.16 23.93
N LEU A 194 -9.79 -11.11 24.10
CA LEU A 194 -10.75 -10.86 23.00
C LEU A 194 -10.53 -9.50 22.33
N PHE A 195 -10.17 -8.47 23.11
CA PHE A 195 -9.84 -7.16 22.58
C PHE A 195 -8.63 -7.20 21.63
N ALA A 196 -7.60 -8.00 21.93
CA ALA A 196 -6.45 -8.18 21.05
C ALA A 196 -6.82 -8.76 19.67
N THR A 197 -7.76 -9.72 19.62
CA THR A 197 -8.28 -10.24 18.33
C THR A 197 -9.09 -9.20 17.59
N ALA A 198 -9.94 -8.44 18.28
CA ALA A 198 -10.70 -7.36 17.65
C ALA A 198 -9.76 -6.33 16.98
N LEU A 199 -8.68 -5.94 17.67
CA LEU A 199 -7.66 -5.06 17.09
C LEU A 199 -6.94 -5.70 15.89
N GLY A 200 -6.67 -7.00 15.94
CA GLY A 200 -6.10 -7.74 14.82
C GLY A 200 -6.95 -7.61 13.56
N LEU A 201 -8.28 -7.75 13.68
CA LEU A 201 -9.21 -7.59 12.58
C LEU A 201 -9.31 -6.13 12.10
N VAL A 202 -9.31 -5.17 13.01
CA VAL A 202 -9.31 -3.73 12.68
C VAL A 202 -8.06 -3.33 11.90
N ALA A 203 -6.90 -3.92 12.18
CA ALA A 203 -5.68 -3.70 11.40
C ALA A 203 -5.71 -4.45 10.05
N ALA A 204 -6.21 -5.67 10.03
CA ALA A 204 -6.19 -6.55 8.86
C ALA A 204 -7.14 -6.10 7.75
N ILE A 205 -8.41 -5.85 8.08
CA ILE A 205 -9.47 -5.62 7.08
C ILE A 205 -9.15 -4.42 6.18
N PRO A 206 -8.81 -3.22 6.70
CA PRO A 206 -8.45 -2.08 5.85
C PRO A 206 -7.20 -2.37 5.01
N SER A 207 -6.22 -3.08 5.57
CA SER A 207 -4.97 -3.43 4.89
C SER A 207 -5.22 -4.33 3.68
N VAL A 208 -6.04 -5.37 3.82
CA VAL A 208 -6.41 -6.28 2.71
C VAL A 208 -7.21 -5.54 1.63
N VAL A 209 -8.22 -4.76 2.03
CA VAL A 209 -9.06 -4.02 1.07
C VAL A 209 -8.21 -3.03 0.27
N ALA A 210 -7.34 -2.29 0.95
CA ALA A 210 -6.47 -1.32 0.29
C ALA A 210 -5.41 -1.99 -0.58
N TYR A 211 -4.79 -3.08 -0.14
CA TYR A 211 -3.85 -3.84 -0.94
C TYR A 211 -4.48 -4.29 -2.26
N ASN A 212 -5.65 -4.94 -2.21
CA ASN A 212 -6.35 -5.43 -3.39
C ASN A 212 -6.69 -4.28 -4.36
N LYS A 213 -7.19 -3.17 -3.82
CA LYS A 213 -7.51 -1.98 -4.62
C LYS A 213 -6.27 -1.38 -5.27
N LEU A 214 -5.22 -1.12 -4.48
CA LEU A 214 -4.00 -0.47 -4.95
C LEU A 214 -3.20 -1.35 -5.92
N SER A 215 -3.22 -2.67 -5.72
CA SER A 215 -2.64 -3.63 -6.67
C SER A 215 -3.38 -3.58 -8.00
N SER A 216 -4.72 -3.65 -7.99
CA SER A 216 -5.50 -3.56 -9.22
C SER A 216 -5.33 -2.22 -9.93
N ASP A 217 -5.27 -1.12 -9.17
CA ASP A 217 -5.00 0.20 -9.73
C ASP A 217 -3.59 0.23 -10.38
N LEU A 218 -2.58 -0.35 -9.72
CA LEU A 218 -1.20 -0.49 -10.23
C LEU A 218 -1.13 -1.28 -11.54
N ASP A 219 -1.79 -2.44 -11.61
CA ASP A 219 -1.82 -3.29 -12.80
C ASP A 219 -2.45 -2.54 -14.00
N ARG A 220 -3.56 -1.81 -13.75
CA ARG A 220 -4.20 -0.98 -14.77
C ARG A 220 -3.28 0.13 -15.27
N TYR A 221 -2.52 0.75 -14.38
CA TYR A 221 -1.57 1.79 -14.76
C TYR A 221 -0.34 1.23 -15.48
N SER A 222 0.13 0.04 -15.09
CA SER A 222 1.18 -0.70 -15.81
C SER A 222 0.79 -0.94 -17.26
N GLY A 223 -0.38 -1.56 -17.47
CA GLY A 223 -0.87 -1.84 -18.83
C GLY A 223 -1.03 -0.57 -19.67
N ARG A 224 -1.40 0.55 -19.04
CA ARG A 224 -1.45 1.86 -19.71
C ARG A 224 -0.08 2.38 -20.10
N LEU A 225 0.95 2.26 -19.26
CA LEU A 225 2.33 2.62 -19.60
C LEU A 225 2.89 1.73 -20.71
N GLU A 226 2.62 0.42 -20.67
CA GLU A 226 3.04 -0.54 -21.69
C GLU A 226 2.41 -0.24 -23.06
N SER A 227 1.11 0.08 -23.07
CA SER A 227 0.39 0.45 -24.28
C SER A 227 0.95 1.73 -24.89
N PHE A 228 1.10 2.79 -24.08
CA PHE A 228 1.76 4.03 -24.51
C PHE A 228 3.17 3.76 -25.06
N GLY A 229 3.96 2.92 -24.36
CA GLY A 229 5.31 2.59 -24.79
C GLY A 229 5.34 1.85 -26.13
N THR A 230 4.41 0.94 -26.35
CA THR A 230 4.27 0.17 -27.61
C THR A 230 3.89 1.09 -28.76
N GLU A 231 2.91 1.97 -28.55
CA GLU A 231 2.47 2.91 -29.58
C GLU A 231 3.56 3.92 -29.92
N PHE A 232 4.28 4.43 -28.93
CA PHE A 232 5.43 5.31 -29.15
C PHE A 232 6.54 4.64 -29.98
N ARG A 233 6.88 3.37 -29.67
CA ARG A 233 7.85 2.59 -30.46
C ARG A 233 7.40 2.42 -31.91
N SER A 234 6.11 2.16 -32.13
CA SER A 234 5.52 2.03 -33.47
C SER A 234 5.62 3.34 -34.27
N LEU A 235 5.29 4.47 -33.64
CA LEU A 235 5.45 5.80 -34.25
C LEU A 235 6.91 6.09 -34.61
N MET A 236 7.84 5.72 -33.73
CA MET A 236 9.26 5.91 -33.99
C MET A 236 9.80 5.00 -35.10
N SER A 237 9.31 3.76 -35.21
CA SER A 237 9.67 2.88 -36.33
C SER A 237 9.26 3.49 -37.66
N ARG A 238 8.01 3.96 -37.75
CA ARG A 238 7.49 4.61 -38.98
C ARG A 238 8.31 5.84 -39.37
N GLN A 239 8.60 6.73 -38.42
CA GLN A 239 9.43 7.92 -38.69
C GLN A 239 10.86 7.59 -39.12
N LEU A 240 11.41 6.45 -38.67
CA LEU A 240 12.72 5.99 -39.10
C LEU A 240 12.69 5.41 -40.51
N GLU A 241 11.68 4.62 -40.85
CA GLU A 241 11.48 4.05 -42.18
C GLU A 241 11.28 5.15 -43.25
N GLU A 242 10.52 6.20 -42.92
CA GLU A 242 10.34 7.39 -43.77
C GLU A 242 11.65 8.15 -44.04
N ARG A 243 12.67 8.06 -43.18
CA ARG A 243 13.98 8.68 -43.41
C ARG A 243 14.93 7.84 -44.26
N ILE A 244 14.62 6.55 -44.46
CA ILE A 244 15.40 5.64 -45.31
C ILE A 244 14.95 5.74 -46.78
N THR A 245 13.66 6.01 -46.99
CA THR A 245 13.01 6.10 -48.31
C THR A 245 13.21 7.48 -48.94
#